data_AF-A0A9W8UWR1-F1
#
_entry.id   AF-A0A9W8UWR1-F1
#
_cell.length_a   1.000
_cell.length_b   1.000
_cell.length_c   1.000
_cell.angle_alpha   90.00
_cell.angle_beta   90.00
_cell.angle_gamma   90.00
#
_symmetry.space_group_name_H-M   'P 1'
#
loop_
_entity.id
_entity.type
_entity.pdbx_description
1 polymer ?
#
loop_
_entity_poly.entity_id
_entity_poly.type
_entity_poly.pdbx_seq_one_letter_code
_entity_poly.pdbx_strand_id
1 'polypeptide(L)'
;MQAHYGLIASGNQVVKDAAFRGNINRQLGGNVLCLEIEAAGLANDFPCLVIWGICDYADSGKSEEWQEHAAAVAAAFARELLSVVPAQEVNQMCNAKSKLQPAL
;
A
#
# COMPACT_ATOMS: atom_id res chain seq x y z
N MET A 1 -16.27 -8.00 -0.37
CA MET A 1 -14.87 -7.55 -0.33
C MET A 1 -14.35 -7.50 -1.76
N GLN A 2 -13.73 -6.40 -2.17
CA GLN A 2 -13.15 -6.23 -3.51
C GLN A 2 -11.66 -5.94 -3.34
N ALA A 3 -10.82 -6.68 -4.06
CA ALA A 3 -9.37 -6.45 -4.08
C ALA A 3 -8.99 -5.62 -5.31
N HIS A 4 -8.14 -4.62 -5.09
CA HIS A 4 -7.58 -3.78 -6.15
C HIS A 4 -6.05 -3.91 -6.11
N TYR A 5 -5.43 -4.02 -7.27
CA TYR A 5 -3.99 -4.17 -7.42
C TYR A 5 -3.45 -2.97 -8.17
N GLY A 6 -2.48 -2.26 -7.59
CA GLY A 6 -1.88 -1.10 -8.23
C GLY A 6 -0.93 -0.35 -7.34
N LEU A 7 -0.62 0.88 -7.74
CA LEU A 7 0.38 1.70 -7.07
C LEU A 7 -0.16 2.30 -5.77
N ILE A 8 0.65 2.18 -4.73
CA ILE A 8 0.44 2.80 -3.43
C ILE A 8 1.49 3.92 -3.32
N ALA A 9 1.04 5.16 -3.15
CA ALA A 9 1.93 6.29 -2.93
C ALA A 9 2.21 6.44 -1.43
N SER A 10 3.50 6.37 -1.07
CA SER A 10 3.96 6.45 0.31
C SER A 10 4.53 7.83 0.63
N GLY A 11 4.25 8.35 1.81
CA GLY A 11 4.78 9.62 2.32
C GLY A 11 4.96 9.61 3.83
N ASN A 12 5.21 10.76 4.44
CA ASN A 12 5.34 10.90 5.90
C ASN A 12 4.29 11.84 6.50
N GLN A 13 3.25 12.17 5.73
CA GLN A 13 2.20 13.10 6.12
C GLN A 13 0.83 12.58 5.71
N VAL A 14 -0.15 12.82 6.57
CA VAL A 14 -1.55 12.52 6.28
C VAL A 14 -2.08 13.56 5.29
N VAL A 15 -2.57 13.09 4.14
CA VAL A 15 -3.23 13.93 3.13
C VAL A 15 -4.71 14.09 3.50
N LYS A 16 -5.18 15.33 3.59
CA LYS A 16 -6.59 15.69 3.89
C LYS A 16 -7.16 16.72 2.91
N ASP A 17 -6.59 16.77 1.71
CA ASP A 17 -6.97 17.72 0.67
C ASP A 17 -7.06 16.98 -0.68
N ALA A 18 -8.25 16.98 -1.27
CA ALA A 18 -8.53 16.27 -2.51
C ALA A 18 -7.74 16.81 -3.71
N ALA A 19 -7.48 18.12 -3.75
CA ALA A 19 -6.72 18.74 -4.83
C ALA A 19 -5.23 18.38 -4.72
N PHE A 20 -4.70 18.36 -3.49
CA PHE A 20 -3.34 17.91 -3.20
C PHE A 20 -3.15 16.42 -3.50
N ARG A 21 -4.07 15.55 -3.05
CA ARG A 21 -4.13 14.13 -3.46
C ARG A 21 -4.11 13.97 -4.97
N GLY A 22 -4.95 14.74 -5.67
CA GLY A 22 -5.01 14.72 -7.14
C GLY A 22 -3.70 15.19 -7.79
N ASN A 23 -3.01 16.16 -7.18
CA ASN A 23 -1.70 16.61 -7.64
C ASN A 23 -0.65 15.51 -7.48
N ILE A 24 -0.60 14.84 -6.33
CA ILE A 24 0.30 13.69 -6.09
C ILE A 24 0.08 12.61 -7.16
N ASN A 25 -1.18 12.23 -7.42
CA ASN A 25 -1.47 11.24 -8.45
C ASN A 25 -0.96 11.68 -9.83
N ARG A 26 -1.22 12.93 -10.24
CA ARG A 26 -0.72 13.46 -11.52
C ARG A 26 0.81 13.45 -11.61
N GLN A 27 1.50 13.86 -10.55
CA GLN A 27 2.96 13.88 -10.49
C GLN A 27 3.57 12.47 -10.59
N LEU A 28 2.85 11.45 -10.10
CA LEU A 28 3.24 10.04 -10.14
C LEU A 28 2.67 9.28 -11.35
N GLY A 29 2.24 9.97 -12.40
CA GLY A 29 1.82 9.35 -13.66
C GLY A 29 0.36 8.90 -13.73
N GLY A 30 -0.48 9.29 -12.77
CA GLY A 30 -1.94 9.16 -12.85
C GLY A 30 -2.54 7.81 -12.43
N ASN A 31 -1.71 6.86 -11.98
CA ASN A 31 -2.11 5.48 -11.71
C ASN A 31 -2.04 5.09 -10.22
N VAL A 32 -1.92 6.07 -9.32
CA VAL A 32 -1.93 5.84 -7.86
C VAL A 32 -3.34 5.51 -7.39
N LEU A 33 -3.49 4.38 -6.69
CA LEU A 33 -4.77 3.92 -6.16
C LEU A 33 -5.02 4.37 -4.72
N CYS A 34 -3.98 4.46 -3.89
CA CYS A 34 -4.11 4.93 -2.52
C CYS A 34 -2.84 5.62 -2.01
N LEU A 35 -3.01 6.36 -0.92
CA LEU A 35 -1.96 7.06 -0.19
C LEU A 35 -1.81 6.45 1.20
N GLU A 36 -0.58 6.33 1.66
CA GLU A 36 -0.26 5.83 2.99
C GLU A 36 1.04 6.42 3.54
N ILE A 37 1.39 6.10 4.80
CA ILE A 37 2.47 6.79 5.53
C ILE A 37 3.61 5.89 6.10
N GLU A 38 3.59 4.57 5.89
CA GLU A 38 4.49 3.64 6.58
C GLU A 38 5.26 2.66 5.66
N ALA A 39 4.69 2.26 4.53
CA ALA A 39 5.10 1.05 3.81
C ALA A 39 6.42 1.20 3.03
N ALA A 40 6.77 2.39 2.54
CA ALA A 40 7.98 2.57 1.73
C ALA A 40 9.28 2.26 2.49
N GLY A 41 9.31 2.44 3.81
CA GLY A 41 10.48 2.09 4.61
C GLY A 41 10.76 0.59 4.61
N LEU A 42 9.70 -0.22 4.69
CA LEU A 42 9.79 -1.68 4.84
C LEU A 42 10.18 -2.39 3.55
N ALA A 43 9.68 -1.91 2.39
CA ALA A 43 9.88 -2.57 1.10
C ALA A 43 11.34 -2.63 0.61
N ASN A 44 12.21 -1.79 1.19
CA ASN A 44 13.63 -1.75 0.85
C ASN A 44 14.43 -2.89 1.50
N ASP A 45 13.98 -3.40 2.64
CA ASP A 45 14.79 -4.25 3.49
C ASP A 45 14.47 -5.74 3.30
N PHE A 46 13.23 -6.08 2.95
CA PHE A 46 12.81 -7.48 2.76
C PHE A 46 11.77 -7.62 1.63
N PRO A 47 11.65 -8.82 1.01
CA PRO A 47 10.55 -9.09 0.09
C PRO A 47 9.23 -8.97 0.83
N CYS A 48 8.39 -8.03 0.42
CA CYS A 48 7.12 -7.78 1.08
C CYS A 48 5.99 -7.56 0.07
N LEU A 49 4.78 -7.95 0.48
CA LEU A 49 3.54 -7.54 -0.15
C LEU A 49 2.80 -6.62 0.80
N VAL A 50 2.39 -5.47 0.30
CA VAL A 50 1.71 -4.44 1.08
C VAL A 50 0.21 -4.58 0.85
N ILE A 51 -0.56 -4.79 1.92
CA ILE A 51 -2.01 -4.98 1.89
C ILE A 51 -2.65 -3.89 2.76
N TRP A 52 -3.47 -3.04 2.15
CA TRP A 52 -4.17 -1.94 2.83
C TRP A 52 -5.68 -2.09 2.73
N GLY A 53 -6.37 -1.79 3.82
CA GLY A 53 -7.78 -1.47 3.80
C GLY A 53 -7.96 0.02 3.58
N ILE A 54 -8.98 0.41 2.80
CA ILE A 54 -9.31 1.82 2.56
C ILE A 54 -10.27 2.30 3.65
N CYS A 55 -9.85 3.30 4.43
CA CYS A 55 -10.64 3.87 5.53
C CYS A 55 -11.09 5.33 5.29
N ASP A 56 -10.49 6.03 4.32
CA ASP A 56 -10.90 7.36 3.91
C ASP A 56 -10.42 7.66 2.48
N TYR A 57 -10.81 8.83 1.95
CA TYR A 57 -10.49 9.26 0.59
C TYR A 57 -9.33 10.26 0.52
N ALA A 58 -8.60 10.50 1.62
CA ALA A 58 -7.54 11.51 1.70
C ALA A 58 -8.02 12.93 1.28
N ASP A 59 -9.21 13.29 1.74
CA ASP A 59 -9.80 14.62 1.58
C ASP A 59 -10.21 15.21 2.94
N SER A 60 -10.90 16.35 2.92
CA SER A 60 -11.30 17.05 4.14
C SER A 60 -12.32 16.28 4.96
N GLY A 61 -12.99 15.27 4.38
CA GLY A 61 -14.00 14.44 5.03
C GLY A 61 -13.43 13.25 5.82
N LYS A 62 -12.15 13.30 6.22
CA LYS A 62 -11.51 12.21 6.96
C LYS A 62 -12.30 11.87 8.23
N SER A 63 -12.74 10.62 8.32
CA SER A 63 -13.39 10.03 9.50
C SER A 63 -12.56 8.83 9.98
N GLU A 64 -12.57 8.58 11.28
CA GLU A 64 -11.89 7.41 11.87
C GLU A 64 -12.81 6.18 11.93
N GLU A 65 -14.10 6.36 11.65
CA GLU A 65 -15.15 5.33 11.74
C GLU A 65 -14.82 4.05 10.97
N TRP A 66 -14.18 4.17 9.81
CA TRP A 66 -13.89 3.04 8.93
C TRP A 66 -12.53 2.38 9.20
N GLN A 67 -11.70 2.92 10.09
CA GLN A 67 -10.35 2.39 10.31
C GLN A 67 -10.37 0.96 10.84
N GLU A 68 -11.20 0.68 11.84
CA GLU A 68 -11.33 -0.66 12.41
C GLU A 68 -11.82 -1.68 11.38
N HIS A 69 -12.85 -1.31 10.61
CA HIS A 69 -13.38 -2.16 9.56
C HIS A 69 -12.35 -2.42 8.46
N ALA A 70 -11.67 -1.37 7.97
CA ALA A 70 -10.65 -1.47 6.94
C ALA A 70 -9.48 -2.35 7.40
N ALA A 71 -9.01 -2.17 8.63
CA ALA A 71 -7.96 -2.99 9.23
C ALA A 71 -8.38 -4.46 9.35
N ALA A 72 -9.61 -4.73 9.82
CA ALA A 72 -10.14 -6.09 9.94
C ALA A 72 -10.23 -6.79 8.57
N VAL A 73 -10.70 -6.09 7.53
CA VAL A 73 -10.78 -6.63 6.17
C VAL A 73 -9.39 -6.92 5.59
N ALA A 74 -8.44 -6.00 5.77
CA ALA A 74 -7.06 -6.19 5.33
C ALA A 74 -6.39 -7.38 6.04
N ALA A 75 -6.57 -7.50 7.35
CA ALA A 75 -6.05 -8.62 8.14
C ALA A 75 -6.68 -9.96 7.74
N ALA A 76 -7.99 -10.00 7.52
CA ALA A 76 -8.69 -11.19 7.05
C ALA A 76 -8.18 -11.62 5.66
N PHE A 77 -8.02 -10.68 4.73
CA PHE A 77 -7.45 -10.96 3.41
C PHE A 77 -6.01 -11.48 3.52
N ALA A 78 -5.17 -10.85 4.33
CA ALA A 78 -3.79 -11.25 4.55
C ALA A 78 -3.70 -12.69 5.12
N ARG A 79 -4.56 -13.03 6.09
CA ARG A 79 -4.63 -14.40 6.64
C ARG A 79 -4.94 -15.43 5.57
N GLU A 80 -5.97 -15.19 4.76
CA GLU A 80 -6.34 -16.11 3.68
C GLU A 80 -5.23 -16.22 2.63
N LEU A 81 -4.57 -15.12 2.28
CA LEU A 81 -3.45 -15.13 1.36
C LEU A 81 -2.28 -15.97 1.90
N LEU A 82 -1.94 -15.82 3.18
CA LEU A 82 -0.87 -16.61 3.81
C LEU A 82 -1.17 -18.11 3.83
N SER A 83 -2.43 -18.53 3.74
CA SER A 83 -2.79 -19.95 3.66
C SER A 83 -2.43 -20.61 2.32
N VAL A 84 -2.21 -19.80 1.28
CA VAL A 84 -1.92 -20.28 -0.09
C VAL A 84 -0.53 -19.88 -0.60
N VAL A 85 0.21 -19.04 0.14
CA VAL A 85 1.58 -18.62 -0.22
C VAL A 85 2.62 -19.57 0.37
N PRO A 86 3.44 -20.25 -0.45
CA PRO A 86 4.49 -21.14 0.05
C PRO A 86 5.65 -20.36 0.68
N ALA A 87 5.96 -20.63 1.94
CA ALA A 87 7.03 -19.93 2.66
C ALA A 87 8.41 -20.10 2.01
N GLN A 88 8.70 -21.26 1.41
CA GLN A 88 9.98 -21.47 0.72
C GLN A 88 10.17 -20.54 -0.49
N GLU A 89 9.10 -20.22 -1.22
CA GLU A 89 9.16 -19.34 -2.38
C GLU A 89 9.43 -17.90 -1.97
N VAL A 90 8.81 -17.44 -0.88
CA VAL A 90 9.02 -16.07 -0.34
C VAL A 90 10.48 -15.85 0.05
N ASN A 91 11.14 -16.84 0.66
CA ASN A 91 12.54 -16.74 1.06
C ASN A 91 13.52 -16.57 -0.11
N GLN A 92 13.10 -16.90 -1.33
CA GLN A 92 13.90 -16.76 -2.55
C GLN A 92 13.60 -15.45 -3.30
N MET A 93 12.59 -14.71 -2.87
CA MET A 93 12.23 -13.42 -3.48
C MET A 93 13.22 -12.34 -3.08
N CYS A 94 13.52 -11.45 -4.02
CA CYS A 94 14.34 -10.28 -3.76
C CYS A 94 13.47 -9.09 -3.33
N ASN A 95 14.04 -8.15 -2.57
CA ASN A 95 13.34 -6.96 -2.11
C ASN A 95 13.15 -5.91 -3.23
N ALA A 96 12.31 -4.90 -2.99
CA ALA A 96 12.02 -3.88 -4.01
C ALA A 96 13.28 -3.12 -4.44
N LYS A 97 14.18 -2.81 -3.50
CA LYS A 97 15.44 -2.10 -3.77
C LYS A 97 16.31 -2.82 -4.79
N SER A 98 16.45 -4.14 -4.69
CA SER A 98 17.22 -4.96 -5.63
C SER A 98 16.65 -4.97 -7.06
N LYS A 99 15.34 -4.75 -7.22
CA LYS A 99 14.64 -4.70 -8.52
C LYS A 99 14.68 -3.32 -9.16
N LEU A 100 14.83 -2.27 -8.35
CA LEU A 100 14.81 -0.86 -8.77
C LEU A 100 16.21 -0.30 -9.06
N GLN A 101 17.27 -1.01 -8.68
CA GLN A 101 18.63 -0.64 -9.07
C GLN A 101 18.86 -1.01 -10.55
N PRO A 102 19.46 -0.12 -11.37
CA PRO A 102 19.87 -0.48 -12.71
C PRO A 102 20.85 -1.65 -12.63
N ALA A 103 20.73 -2.63 -13.54
CA ALA A 103 21.80 -3.59 -13.75
C ALA A 103 23.08 -2.81 -14.06
N LEU A 104 24.12 -3.01 -13.25
CA LEU A 104 25.49 -2.55 -13.54
C LEU A 104 25.99 -3.21 -14.83
#